data_AF-A0A6G3X1J4-F1
#
_entry.id   AF-A0A6G3X1J4-F1
#
_cell.length_a   1.000
_cell.length_b   1.000
_cell.length_c   1.000
_cell.angle_alpha   90.00
_cell.angle_beta   90.00
_cell.angle_gamma   90.00
#
_symmetry.space_group_name_H-M   'P 1'
#
loop_
_entity.id
_entity.type
_entity.pdbx_description
1 polymer ?
#
loop_
_entity_poly.entity_id
_entity_poly.type
_entity_poly.pdbx_seq_one_letter_code
_entity_poly.pdbx_strand_id
1 'polypeptide(L)' 'LEFNGSATDVYGNERVGFEGSADILRSDWGLTWNAALETGGVMVSDKVKLTFDISAIKAAAPAA' A
#
# COMPACT_ATOMS: atom_id res chain seq x y z
N LEU A 1 6.90 -6.89 2.35
CA LEU A 1 6.24 -7.43 1.15
C LEU A 1 6.23 -8.93 1.30
N GLU A 2 5.05 -9.51 1.36
CA GLU A 2 4.81 -10.93 1.54
C GLU A 2 4.09 -11.47 0.31
N PHE A 3 4.51 -12.65 -0.13
CA PHE A 3 3.92 -13.33 -1.27
C PHE A 3 2.79 -14.25 -0.77
N ASN A 4 1.57 -13.98 -1.20
CA ASN A 4 0.38 -14.72 -0.77
C ASN A 4 0.04 -15.92 -1.68
N GLY A 5 0.88 -16.22 -2.67
CA GLY A 5 0.69 -17.34 -3.58
C GLY A 5 0.24 -16.95 -4.98
N SER A 6 0.21 -17.95 -5.86
CA SER A 6 -0.30 -17.85 -7.22
C SER A 6 -1.29 -18.96 -7.52
N ALA A 7 -2.42 -18.63 -8.17
CA ALA A 7 -3.47 -19.57 -8.54
C ALA A 7 -4.04 -19.25 -9.93
N THR A 8 -4.40 -20.29 -10.68
CA THR A 8 -5.14 -20.14 -11.93
C THR A 8 -6.63 -19.99 -11.63
N ASP A 9 -7.25 -18.91 -12.09
CA ASP A 9 -8.69 -18.70 -11.91
C ASP A 9 -9.53 -19.53 -12.89
N VAL A 10 -10.85 -19.55 -12.68
CA VAL A 10 -11.80 -20.32 -13.51
C VAL A 10 -11.85 -19.88 -14.97
N TYR A 11 -11.26 -18.73 -15.30
CA TYR A 11 -11.15 -18.20 -16.65
C TYR A 11 -9.76 -18.50 -17.28
N GLY A 12 -8.92 -19.28 -16.60
CA GLY A 12 -7.60 -19.67 -17.08
C GLY A 12 -6.51 -18.62 -16.85
N ASN A 13 -6.78 -17.53 -16.14
CA ASN A 13 -5.76 -16.51 -15.87
C ASN A 13 -4.91 -16.91 -14.66
N GLU A 14 -3.60 -16.80 -14.80
CA GLU A 14 -2.68 -16.93 -13.68
C GLU A 14 -2.74 -15.65 -12.83
N ARG A 15 -3.20 -15.79 -11.60
CA ARG A 15 -3.36 -14.72 -10.63
C ARG A 15 -2.35 -14.87 -9.51
N VAL A 16 -1.82 -13.76 -9.04
CA VAL A 16 -0.87 -13.69 -7.94
C VAL A 16 -1.30 -12.67 -6.90
N GLY A 17 -1.11 -13.00 -5.63
CA GLY A 17 -1.38 -12.14 -4.49
C GLY A 17 -0.10 -11.67 -3.80
N PHE A 18 -0.04 -10.41 -3.42
CA PHE A 18 1.00 -9.85 -2.57
C PHE A 18 0.40 -8.96 -1.49
N GLU A 19 0.98 -8.98 -0.30
CA GLU A 19 0.67 -8.03 0.77
C GLU A 19 1.92 -7.21 1.09
N GLY A 20 1.75 -5.91 1.32
CA GLY A 20 2.85 -5.01 1.64
C GLY A 20 2.45 -4.04 2.74
N SER A 21 3.44 -3.58 3.49
CA SER A 21 3.27 -2.39 4.32
C SER A 21 4.50 -1.50 4.21
N ALA A 22 4.28 -0.20 4.36
CA ALA A 22 5.33 0.81 4.39
C ALA A 22 4.96 1.91 5.38
N ASP A 23 5.91 2.31 6.20
CA ASP A 23 5.76 3.48 7.07
C ASP A 23 6.38 4.69 6.35
N ILE A 24 5.61 5.77 6.21
CA ILE A 24 6.10 7.05 5.66
C ILE A 24 5.85 8.17 6.67
N LEU A 25 6.63 9.25 6.56
CA LEU A 25 6.36 10.49 7.29
C LEU A 25 5.62 11.45 6.37
N ARG A 26 4.48 11.98 6.80
CA ARG A 26 3.71 12.92 5.98
C ARG A 26 4.43 14.27 5.81
N SER A 27 5.30 14.62 6.76
CA SER A 27 6.18 15.80 6.69
C SER A 27 7.14 15.78 5.50
N ASP A 28 7.67 14.61 5.12
CA ASP A 28 8.56 14.45 3.94
C ASP A 28 7.86 14.82 2.62
N TRP A 29 6.53 14.79 2.60
CA TRP A 29 5.69 15.11 1.46
C TRP A 29 5.09 16.53 1.53
N GLY A 30 5.54 17.34 2.49
CA GLY A 30 5.07 18.72 2.69
C GLY A 30 3.74 18.82 3.44
N LEU A 31 3.19 17.73 3.97
CA LEU A 31 1.97 17.75 4.79
C LEU A 31 2.30 18.09 6.26
N THR A 32 2.68 19.35 6.50
CA THR A 32 3.10 19.82 7.83
C THR A 32 1.99 20.42 8.69
N TRP A 33 0.77 20.57 8.15
CA TRP A 33 -0.35 21.13 8.90
C TRP A 33 -0.63 20.28 10.14
N ASN A 34 -0.69 20.91 11.30
CA ASN A 34 -0.96 20.25 12.57
C ASN A 34 -1.50 21.25 13.58
N ALA A 35 -2.50 20.85 14.35
CA ALA A 35 -2.94 21.60 15.52
C ALA A 35 -2.22 21.05 16.75
N ALA A 36 -1.64 21.93 17.57
CA ALA A 36 -1.08 21.54 18.86
C ALA A 36 -2.24 21.22 19.82
N LEU A 37 -2.13 20.12 20.57
CA LEU A 37 -3.11 19.76 21.59
C LEU A 37 -2.82 20.50 22.90
N GLU A 38 -3.88 20.89 23.64
CA GLU A 38 -3.77 21.64 24.91
C GLU A 38 -2.98 20.89 26.00
N THR A 39 -2.89 19.56 25.89
CA THR A 39 -2.16 18.67 26.80
C THR A 39 -0.70 18.43 26.39
N GLY A 40 -0.22 19.10 25.36
CA GLY A 40 1.05 18.81 24.70
C GLY A 40 0.92 17.67 23.68
N GLY A 41 1.71 17.76 22.61
CA GLY A 41 1.65 16.85 21.47
C GLY A 41 0.92 17.44 20.27
N VAL A 42 0.68 16.58 19.28
CA VAL A 42 0.13 16.96 17.97
C VAL A 42 -1.19 16.25 17.70
N MET A 43 -2.14 16.93 17.06
CA MET A 43 -3.45 16.36 16.71
C MET A 43 -3.33 15.22 15.69
N VAL A 44 -2.37 15.32 14.76
CA VAL A 44 -2.18 14.33 13.70
C VAL A 44 -0.75 13.79 13.75
N SER A 45 -0.63 12.47 13.90
CA SER A 45 0.63 11.73 13.84
C SER A 45 1.40 12.01 12.55
N ASP A 46 2.72 12.14 12.65
CA ASP A 46 3.56 12.34 11.46
C ASP A 46 3.80 11.02 10.69
N LYS A 47 3.92 9.91 11.42
CA LYS A 47 4.03 8.57 10.85
C LYS A 47 2.68 8.08 10.31
N VAL A 48 2.68 7.66 9.06
CA VAL A 48 1.55 7.04 8.37
C VAL A 48 1.97 5.63 7.95
N LYS A 49 1.22 4.63 8.40
CA LYS A 49 1.37 3.25 7.96
C LYS A 49 0.47 3.01 6.75
N LEU A 50 1.09 2.66 5.62
CA LEU A 50 0.42 2.23 4.41
C LEU A 50 0.35 0.71 4.40
N THR A 51 -0.82 0.16 4.09
CA THR A 51 -1.03 -1.28 3.89
C THR A 51 -1.54 -1.47 2.47
N PHE A 52 -0.97 -2.46 1.78
CA PHE A 52 -1.25 -2.76 0.39
C PHE A 52 -1.68 -4.21 0.25
N ASP A 53 -2.88 -4.42 -0.28
CA ASP A 53 -3.36 -5.71 -0.75
C ASP A 53 -3.38 -5.69 -2.28
N ILE A 54 -2.51 -6.49 -2.89
CA ILE A 54 -2.27 -6.48 -4.33
C ILE A 54 -2.71 -7.82 -4.92
N SER A 55 -3.63 -7.78 -5.87
CA SER A 55 -3.97 -8.90 -6.73
C SER A 55 -3.67 -8.54 -8.18
N ALA A 56 -2.80 -9.30 -8.82
CA ALA A 56 -2.45 -9.11 -10.22
C ALA A 56 -2.75 -10.36 -11.03
N ILE A 57 -3.18 -10.18 -12.28
CA ILE A 57 -3.27 -11.25 -13.27
C ILE A 57 -2.12 -11.10 -14.26
N LYS A 58 -1.60 -12.23 -14.76
CA LYS A 58 -0.60 -12.22 -15.81
C LYS A 58 -1.19 -11.58 -17.08
N ALA A 59 -0.62 -10.45 -17.49
CA ALA A 59 -1.00 -9.82 -18.74
C ALA A 59 -0.54 -10.70 -19.92
N ALA A 60 -1.44 -10.94 -20.89
CA ALA A 60 -1.02 -11.44 -22.19
C ALA A 60 -0.15 -10.36 -22.85
N ALA A 61 1.02 -10.75 -23.37
CA ALA A 61 1.88 -9.82 -24.10
C ALA A 61 1.06 -9.16 -25.23
N PRO A 62 1.13 -7.83 -25.41
CA PRO A 62 0.47 -7.21 -26.54
C PRO A 62 1.03 -7.85 -27.82
N ALA A 63 0.13 -8.33 -28.69
CA ALA A 63 0.53 -8.86 -29.99
C ALA A 63 1.29 -7.73 -30.73
N ALA A 64 2.56 -8.01 -31.06
CA ALA A 64 3.45 -7.09 -31.74
C ALA A 64 2.98 -6.78 -33.16
#